data_AF-A0A3D2VEI5-F1
#
_entry.id   AF-A0A3D2VEI5-F1
#
_cell.length_a   1.000
_cell.length_b   1.000
_cell.length_c   1.000
_cell.angle_alpha   90.00
_cell.angle_beta   90.00
_cell.angle_gamma   90.00
#
_symmetry.space_group_name_H-M   'P 1'
#
loop_
_entity.id
_entity.type
_entity.pdbx_description
1 polymer ?
#
loop_
_entity_poly.entity_id
_entity_poly.type
_entity_poly.pdbx_seq_one_letter_code
_entity_poly.pdbx_strand_id
1 'polypeptide(L)'
;VSIEMIEAVGHEFLGDFFARISSLLHRDGIALIQAITMPDQRYERYLKGCDFIQRYIFPGSCVPSLGAMNRALSGRTDCKMVHLEDIGPHYAKTLRLWHDRFNARRADILALGYPERFIRLWQYYFSYCEAGFAERYLSDVQMVLARPDWRGSVSCKGLPQW
;
A
#
# COMPACT_ATOMS: atom_id res chain seq x y z
N VAL A 1 -7.37 -5.22 11.16
CA VAL A 1 -6.84 -4.08 10.37
C VAL A 1 -5.45 -4.46 9.91
N SER A 2 -5.09 -4.17 8.65
CA SER A 2 -3.75 -4.34 8.09
C SER A 2 -3.42 -3.09 7.28
N ILE A 3 -2.29 -2.43 7.56
CA ILE A 3 -1.87 -1.21 6.85
C ILE A 3 -0.53 -1.47 6.22
N GLU A 4 -0.45 -1.35 4.89
CA GLU A 4 0.79 -1.39 4.10
C GLU A 4 1.67 -2.63 4.36
N MET A 5 1.00 -3.76 4.66
CA MET A 5 1.65 -5.05 4.87
C MET A 5 1.61 -5.92 3.61
N ILE A 6 0.57 -5.74 2.77
CA ILE A 6 0.30 -6.63 1.65
C ILE A 6 1.40 -6.54 0.56
N GLU A 7 2.11 -5.43 0.51
CA GLU A 7 3.24 -5.16 -0.35
C GLU A 7 4.44 -6.05 -0.01
N ALA A 8 4.55 -6.52 1.24
CA ALA A 8 5.59 -7.45 1.67
C ALA A 8 5.21 -8.93 1.49
N VAL A 9 3.95 -9.22 1.10
CA VAL A 9 3.45 -10.59 0.97
C VAL A 9 3.96 -11.28 -0.29
N GLY A 10 4.05 -10.55 -1.40
CA GLY A 10 4.39 -11.12 -2.70
C GLY A 10 3.16 -11.66 -3.45
N HIS A 11 3.22 -11.59 -4.79
CA HIS A 11 2.11 -11.96 -5.68
C HIS A 11 1.58 -13.39 -5.43
N GLU A 12 2.49 -14.35 -5.28
CA GLU A 12 2.16 -15.77 -5.15
C GLU A 12 1.38 -16.09 -3.87
N PHE A 13 1.53 -15.27 -2.83
CA PHE A 13 0.96 -15.50 -1.50
C PHE A 13 -0.27 -14.63 -1.20
N LEU A 14 -0.74 -13.81 -2.15
CA LEU A 14 -1.94 -12.99 -1.96
C LEU A 14 -3.16 -13.84 -1.55
N GLY A 15 -3.31 -15.02 -2.14
CA GLY A 15 -4.39 -15.95 -1.78
C GLY A 15 -4.32 -16.42 -0.33
N ASP A 16 -3.12 -16.81 0.14
CA ASP A 16 -2.91 -17.25 1.52
C ASP A 16 -3.13 -16.12 2.52
N PHE A 17 -2.72 -14.90 2.16
CA PHE A 17 -2.95 -13.70 2.95
C PHE A 17 -4.44 -13.45 3.18
N PHE A 18 -5.26 -13.43 2.12
CA PHE A 18 -6.70 -13.24 2.27
C PHE A 18 -7.38 -14.42 2.97
N ALA A 19 -6.94 -15.66 2.71
CA ALA A 19 -7.44 -16.84 3.40
C ALA A 19 -7.19 -16.77 4.92
N ARG A 20 -6.00 -16.31 5.33
CA ARG A 20 -5.66 -16.11 6.75
C ARG A 20 -6.50 -15.02 7.40
N ILE A 21 -6.70 -13.88 6.73
CA ILE A 21 -7.58 -12.83 7.25
C ILE A 21 -8.99 -13.38 7.43
N SER A 22 -9.52 -14.04 6.40
CA SER A 22 -10.85 -14.62 6.41
C SER A 22 -11.08 -15.63 7.54
N SER A 23 -10.09 -16.48 7.86
CA SER A 23 -10.20 -17.48 8.93
C SER A 23 -10.11 -16.91 10.34
N LEU A 24 -9.58 -15.69 10.48
CA LEU A 24 -9.47 -14.99 11.77
C LEU A 24 -10.68 -14.10 12.08
N LEU A 25 -11.59 -13.89 11.13
CA LEU A 25 -12.78 -13.07 11.31
C LEU A 25 -13.97 -13.92 11.80
N HIS A 26 -14.80 -13.34 12.67
CA HIS A 26 -16.16 -13.85 12.95
C HIS A 26 -17.00 -13.87 11.67
N ARG A 27 -18.10 -14.66 11.60
CA ARG A 27 -18.91 -14.76 10.37
C ARG A 27 -19.60 -13.45 9.96
N ASP A 28 -19.74 -12.51 10.89
CA ASP A 28 -20.23 -11.14 10.72
C ASP A 28 -19.11 -10.09 10.82
N GLY A 29 -17.84 -10.51 10.86
CA GLY A 29 -16.69 -9.64 11.00
C GLY A 29 -16.32 -8.87 9.74
N ILE A 30 -15.56 -7.80 9.93
CA ILE A 30 -14.96 -6.99 8.85
C ILE A 30 -13.45 -6.84 9.05
N ALA A 31 -12.73 -6.63 7.95
CA ALA A 31 -11.33 -6.25 7.95
C ALA A 31 -11.12 -5.01 7.08
N LEU A 32 -10.26 -4.10 7.54
CA LEU A 32 -9.71 -3.03 6.73
C LEU A 32 -8.29 -3.41 6.29
N ILE A 33 -8.01 -3.27 5.00
CA ILE A 33 -6.69 -3.44 4.40
C ILE A 33 -6.35 -2.14 3.68
N GLN A 34 -5.25 -1.50 4.06
CA GLN A 34 -4.65 -0.41 3.29
C GLN A 34 -3.49 -0.96 2.46
N ALA A 35 -3.43 -0.56 1.19
CA ALA A 35 -2.48 -1.10 0.23
C ALA A 35 -2.12 -0.06 -0.83
N ILE A 36 -0.82 0.13 -1.05
CA ILE A 36 -0.31 0.72 -2.27
C ILE A 36 -0.67 -0.22 -3.42
N THR A 37 -1.10 0.34 -4.55
CA THR A 37 -1.55 -0.40 -5.72
C THR A 37 -0.93 0.11 -7.02
N MET A 38 -0.75 -0.83 -7.95
CA MET A 38 -0.36 -0.58 -9.33
C MET A 38 -1.58 -0.73 -10.25
N PRO A 39 -1.71 0.07 -11.33
CA PRO A 39 -2.76 -0.15 -12.33
C PRO A 39 -2.72 -1.55 -12.94
N ASP A 40 -3.88 -2.19 -13.07
CA ASP A 40 -4.00 -3.57 -13.57
C ASP A 40 -3.36 -3.77 -14.95
N GLN A 41 -3.45 -2.79 -15.85
CA GLN A 41 -2.88 -2.91 -17.21
C GLN A 41 -1.35 -3.05 -17.22
N ARG A 42 -0.69 -2.69 -16.11
CA ARG A 42 0.77 -2.70 -15.98
C ARG A 42 1.26 -3.84 -15.09
N TYR A 43 0.36 -4.51 -14.38
CA TYR A 43 0.71 -5.45 -13.32
C TYR A 43 1.50 -6.66 -13.81
N GLU A 44 1.09 -7.30 -14.91
CA GLU A 44 1.83 -8.45 -15.46
C GLU A 44 3.26 -8.11 -15.91
N ARG A 45 3.46 -6.88 -16.42
CA ARG A 45 4.79 -6.40 -16.77
C ARG A 45 5.60 -6.08 -15.51
N TYR A 46 4.97 -5.46 -14.51
CA TYR A 46 5.60 -5.16 -13.22
C TYR A 46 6.16 -6.41 -12.55
N LEU A 47 5.40 -7.52 -12.53
CA LEU A 47 5.81 -8.79 -11.93
C LEU A 47 7.09 -9.40 -12.53
N LYS A 48 7.46 -9.01 -13.75
CA LYS A 48 8.64 -9.52 -14.47
C LYS A 48 9.88 -8.65 -14.27
N GLY A 49 9.76 -7.53 -13.57
CA GLY A 49 10.81 -6.52 -13.42
C GLY A 49 11.33 -6.40 -11.99
N CYS A 50 12.44 -5.67 -11.87
CA CYS A 50 12.95 -5.17 -10.60
C CYS A 50 13.14 -3.66 -10.71
N ASP A 51 12.37 -2.89 -9.95
CA ASP A 51 12.44 -1.43 -9.97
C ASP A 51 13.41 -0.86 -8.90
N PHE A 52 13.50 0.46 -8.83
CA PHE A 52 14.34 1.16 -7.85
C PHE A 52 13.94 0.80 -6.40
N ILE A 53 12.64 0.67 -6.12
CA ILE A 53 12.13 0.39 -4.77
C ILE A 53 12.56 -1.01 -4.35
N GLN A 54 12.32 -2.02 -5.20
CA GLN A 54 12.71 -3.39 -4.95
C GLN A 54 14.23 -3.56 -4.85
N ARG A 55 15.00 -2.76 -5.59
CA ARG A 55 16.45 -2.88 -5.58
C ARG A 55 17.13 -2.22 -4.37
N TYR A 56 16.62 -1.09 -3.90
CA TYR A 56 17.35 -0.24 -2.95
C TYR A 56 16.62 0.07 -1.65
N ILE A 57 15.29 -0.03 -1.60
CA ILE A 57 14.50 0.40 -0.44
C ILE A 57 13.80 -0.79 0.22
N PHE A 58 13.01 -1.55 -0.53
CA PHE A 58 12.24 -2.69 -0.04
C PHE A 58 12.49 -3.96 -0.89
N PRO A 59 13.63 -4.65 -0.68
CA PRO A 59 13.91 -5.91 -1.37
C PRO A 59 12.82 -6.95 -1.17
N GLY A 60 12.32 -7.51 -2.27
CA GLY A 60 11.25 -8.51 -2.28
C GLY A 60 9.83 -7.94 -2.21
N SER A 61 9.65 -6.62 -2.08
CA SER A 61 8.30 -6.04 -2.10
C SER A 61 7.62 -6.23 -3.45
N CYS A 62 6.30 -6.38 -3.44
CA CYS A 62 5.45 -6.48 -4.61
C CYS A 62 4.15 -5.71 -4.37
N VAL A 63 4.03 -4.54 -5.01
CA VAL A 63 2.80 -3.74 -4.99
C VAL A 63 1.72 -4.47 -5.81
N PRO A 64 0.59 -4.91 -5.22
CA PRO A 64 -0.45 -5.62 -5.96
C PRO A 64 -1.28 -4.68 -6.85
N SER A 65 -2.07 -5.23 -7.76
CA SER A 65 -3.18 -4.49 -8.40
C SER A 65 -4.52 -4.79 -7.72
N LEU A 66 -5.50 -3.90 -7.88
CA LEU A 66 -6.87 -4.14 -7.41
C LEU A 66 -7.46 -5.43 -7.99
N GLY A 67 -7.29 -5.67 -9.30
CA GLY A 67 -7.75 -6.90 -9.93
C GLY A 67 -7.05 -8.15 -9.39
N ALA A 68 -5.74 -8.09 -9.09
CA ALA A 68 -5.02 -9.21 -8.48
C ALA A 68 -5.51 -9.52 -7.07
N MET A 69 -5.70 -8.48 -6.23
CA MET A 69 -6.25 -8.64 -4.89
C MET A 69 -7.66 -9.22 -4.92
N ASN A 70 -8.53 -8.72 -5.79
CA ASN A 70 -9.91 -9.20 -5.89
C ASN A 70 -9.97 -10.66 -6.36
N ARG A 71 -9.14 -11.07 -7.34
CA ARG A 71 -9.03 -12.47 -7.78
C ARG A 71 -8.54 -13.38 -6.65
N ALA A 72 -7.52 -12.95 -5.89
CA ALA A 72 -6.98 -13.72 -4.78
C ALA A 72 -8.01 -13.87 -3.64
N LEU A 73 -8.72 -12.80 -3.31
CA LEU A 73 -9.80 -12.77 -2.31
C LEU A 73 -10.92 -13.74 -2.68
N SER A 74 -11.50 -13.58 -3.88
CA SER A 74 -12.65 -14.39 -4.31
C SER A 74 -12.29 -15.85 -4.57
N GLY A 75 -11.02 -16.14 -4.89
CA GLY A 75 -10.54 -17.49 -5.17
C GLY A 75 -10.35 -18.35 -3.91
N ARG A 76 -10.26 -17.76 -2.72
CA ARG A 76 -9.95 -18.49 -1.48
C ARG A 76 -10.84 -18.17 -0.28
N THR A 77 -11.79 -17.25 -0.42
CA THR A 77 -12.64 -16.80 0.69
C THR A 77 -14.07 -16.54 0.23
N ASP A 78 -14.99 -16.49 1.20
CA ASP A 78 -16.37 -16.01 1.06
C ASP A 78 -16.51 -14.53 1.49
N CYS A 79 -15.40 -13.85 1.76
CA CYS A 79 -15.37 -12.41 2.04
C CYS A 79 -15.73 -11.60 0.78
N LYS A 80 -16.39 -10.46 0.99
CA LYS A 80 -16.71 -9.51 -0.07
C LYS A 80 -16.06 -8.16 0.23
N MET A 81 -15.50 -7.51 -0.79
CA MET A 81 -15.14 -6.11 -0.70
C MET A 81 -16.42 -5.27 -0.69
N VAL A 82 -16.70 -4.61 0.43
CA VAL A 82 -17.92 -3.80 0.64
C VAL A 82 -17.67 -2.30 0.56
N HIS A 83 -16.39 -1.89 0.56
CA HIS A 83 -15.99 -0.51 0.40
C HIS A 83 -14.55 -0.44 -0.12
N LEU A 84 -14.25 0.59 -0.90
CA LEU A 84 -12.93 0.93 -1.41
C LEU A 84 -12.83 2.45 -1.45
N GLU A 85 -11.84 3.01 -0.76
CA GLU A 85 -11.48 4.42 -0.80
C GLU A 85 -10.08 4.55 -1.40
N ASP A 86 -9.91 5.48 -2.34
CA ASP A 86 -8.59 5.83 -2.89
C ASP A 86 -8.04 7.04 -2.15
N ILE A 87 -6.92 6.85 -1.45
CA ILE A 87 -6.19 7.85 -0.69
C ILE A 87 -4.83 8.21 -1.32
N GLY A 88 -4.58 7.83 -2.58
CA GLY A 88 -3.33 8.08 -3.30
C GLY A 88 -2.87 9.56 -3.26
N PRO A 89 -3.76 10.56 -3.44
CA PRO A 89 -3.35 11.97 -3.34
C PRO A 89 -2.89 12.38 -1.93
N HIS A 90 -3.36 11.74 -0.87
CA HIS A 90 -2.81 11.98 0.48
C HIS A 90 -1.37 11.51 0.56
N TYR A 91 -1.04 10.39 -0.09
CA TYR A 91 0.28 9.77 -0.01
C TYR A 91 1.36 10.65 -0.66
N ALA A 92 1.04 11.33 -1.77
CA ALA A 92 1.92 12.35 -2.36
C ALA A 92 2.25 13.46 -1.34
N LYS A 93 1.24 13.99 -0.65
CA LYS A 93 1.43 15.01 0.41
C LYS A 93 2.25 14.45 1.58
N THR A 94 2.00 13.21 2.00
CA THR A 94 2.76 12.54 3.05
C THR A 94 4.25 12.48 2.70
N LEU A 95 4.58 12.04 1.48
CA LEU A 95 5.96 11.93 1.00
C LEU A 95 6.65 13.28 0.89
N ARG A 96 5.96 14.33 0.43
CA ARG A 96 6.48 15.71 0.44
C ARG A 96 6.84 16.16 1.85
N LEU A 97 5.92 15.98 2.80
CA LEU A 97 6.14 16.37 4.20
C LEU A 97 7.26 15.56 4.87
N TRP A 98 7.40 14.28 4.51
CA TRP A 98 8.53 13.46 4.97
C TRP A 98 9.85 13.94 4.39
N HIS A 99 9.89 14.22 3.09
CA HIS A 99 11.07 14.76 2.40
C HIS A 99 11.55 16.06 3.06
N ASP A 100 10.64 17.02 3.28
CA ASP A 100 10.98 18.33 3.85
C ASP A 100 11.50 18.19 5.29
N ARG A 101 10.84 17.36 6.11
CA ARG A 101 11.30 17.09 7.49
C ARG A 101 12.64 16.35 7.52
N PHE A 102 12.85 15.39 6.64
CA PHE A 102 14.11 14.67 6.52
C PHE A 102 15.27 15.62 6.18
N ASN A 103 15.06 16.53 5.22
CA ASN A 103 16.06 17.52 4.84
C ASN A 103 16.34 18.56 5.93
N ALA A 104 15.29 19.01 6.64
CA ALA A 104 15.46 19.90 7.78
C ALA A 104 16.30 19.28 8.91
N ARG A 105 16.38 17.95 8.97
CA ARG A 105 17.11 17.16 9.98
C ARG A 105 18.43 16.59 9.46
N ARG A 106 18.95 17.10 8.34
CA ARG A 106 20.17 16.61 7.70
C ARG A 106 21.37 16.54 8.64
N ALA A 107 21.59 17.56 9.48
CA ALA A 107 22.70 17.59 10.43
C ALA A 107 22.58 16.45 11.48
N ASP A 108 21.37 16.23 11.98
CA ASP A 108 21.06 15.16 12.94
C ASP A 108 21.32 13.77 12.31
N ILE A 109 20.94 13.58 11.04
CA ILE A 109 21.16 12.33 10.31
C ILE A 109 22.66 12.04 10.11
N LEU A 110 23.46 13.06 9.77
CA LEU A 110 24.91 12.93 9.66
C LEU A 110 25.54 12.61 11.02
N ALA A 111 25.06 13.22 12.11
CA ALA A 111 25.54 12.96 13.47
C ALA A 111 25.25 11.52 13.94
N LEU A 112 24.19 10.88 13.41
CA LEU A 112 23.91 9.45 13.62
C LEU A 112 24.88 8.52 12.85
N GLY A 113 25.80 9.06 12.06
CA GLY A 113 26.79 8.30 11.29
C GLY A 113 26.31 7.87 9.89
N TYR A 114 25.14 8.32 9.44
CA TYR A 114 24.69 8.05 8.09
C TYR A 114 25.46 8.93 7.08
N PRO A 115 26.01 8.35 6.01
CA PRO A 115 26.80 9.11 5.03
C PRO A 115 25.92 9.90 4.08
N GLU A 116 26.48 10.89 3.39
CA GLU A 116 25.79 11.69 2.35
C GLU A 116 25.08 10.85 1.29
N ARG A 117 25.66 9.70 0.92
CA ARG A 117 25.04 8.78 -0.04
C ARG A 117 23.69 8.24 0.45
N PHE A 118 23.52 8.04 1.75
CA PHE A 118 22.25 7.60 2.36
C PHE A 118 21.21 8.71 2.25
N ILE A 119 21.59 9.94 2.57
CA ILE A 119 20.71 11.11 2.48
C ILE A 119 20.21 11.30 1.05
N ARG A 120 21.11 11.22 0.07
CA ARG A 120 20.75 11.28 -1.36
C ARG A 120 19.82 10.15 -1.79
N LEU A 121 20.04 8.93 -1.30
CA LEU A 121 19.18 7.80 -1.61
C LEU A 121 17.75 8.05 -1.11
N TRP A 122 17.60 8.53 0.12
CA TRP A 122 16.30 8.82 0.72
C TRP A 122 15.60 10.03 0.10
N GLN A 123 16.33 11.08 -0.25
CA GLN A 123 15.79 12.20 -1.03
C GLN A 123 15.22 11.73 -2.37
N TYR A 124 15.96 10.87 -3.07
CA TYR A 124 15.50 10.27 -4.32
C TYR A 124 14.28 9.38 -4.08
N TYR A 125 14.28 8.52 -3.07
CA TYR A 125 13.13 7.69 -2.71
C TYR A 125 11.86 8.53 -2.48
N PHE A 126 11.91 9.56 -1.63
CA PHE A 126 10.74 10.39 -1.36
C PHE A 126 10.24 11.08 -2.63
N SER A 127 11.14 11.69 -3.42
CA SER A 127 10.76 12.39 -4.65
C SER A 127 10.23 11.44 -5.72
N TYR A 128 10.82 10.25 -5.86
CA TYR A 128 10.42 9.21 -6.80
C TYR A 128 9.02 8.70 -6.49
N CYS A 129 8.77 8.35 -5.22
CA CYS A 129 7.45 7.89 -4.79
C CYS A 129 6.42 9.01 -4.88
N GLU A 130 6.77 10.24 -4.49
CA GLU A 130 5.83 11.37 -4.54
C GLU A 130 5.35 11.60 -5.97
N ALA A 131 6.27 11.64 -6.93
CA ALA A 131 5.93 11.75 -8.35
C ALA A 131 5.05 10.56 -8.80
N GLY A 132 5.35 9.34 -8.32
CA GLY A 132 4.55 8.15 -8.60
C GLY A 132 3.07 8.29 -8.17
N PHE A 133 2.82 8.84 -6.98
CA PHE A 133 1.44 9.10 -6.52
C PHE A 133 0.81 10.32 -7.18
N ALA A 134 1.55 11.43 -7.32
CA ALA A 134 1.05 12.67 -7.92
C ALA A 134 0.61 12.49 -9.38
N GLU A 135 1.36 11.68 -10.14
CA GLU A 135 1.07 11.35 -11.55
C GLU A 135 0.13 10.15 -11.69
N ARG A 136 -0.44 9.63 -10.60
CA ARG A 136 -1.34 8.46 -10.57
C ARG A 136 -0.71 7.21 -11.20
N TYR A 137 0.62 7.13 -11.17
CA TYR A 137 1.37 5.95 -11.60
C TYR A 137 1.21 4.80 -10.60
N LEU A 138 0.99 5.15 -9.33
CA LEU A 138 0.56 4.32 -8.21
C LEU A 138 -0.68 4.96 -7.57
N SER A 139 -1.38 4.17 -6.76
CA SER A 139 -2.36 4.68 -5.79
C SER A 139 -2.18 4.02 -4.43
N ASP A 140 -2.83 4.52 -3.38
CA ASP A 140 -2.96 3.86 -2.08
C ASP A 140 -4.44 3.78 -1.75
N VAL A 141 -4.92 2.60 -1.37
CA VAL A 141 -6.35 2.35 -1.20
C VAL A 141 -6.63 1.77 0.18
N GLN A 142 -7.77 2.13 0.76
CA GLN A 142 -8.34 1.46 1.91
C GLN A 142 -9.55 0.63 1.48
N MET A 143 -9.43 -0.69 1.54
CA MET A 143 -10.53 -1.61 1.25
C MET A 143 -11.09 -2.22 2.52
N VAL A 144 -12.42 -2.29 2.59
CA VAL A 144 -13.12 -3.01 3.66
C VAL A 144 -13.65 -4.32 3.10
N LEU A 145 -13.24 -5.41 3.74
CA LEU A 145 -13.74 -6.75 3.49
C LEU A 145 -14.76 -7.12 4.56
N ALA A 146 -15.85 -7.76 4.18
CA ALA A 146 -16.86 -8.23 5.09
C ALA A 146 -17.15 -9.71 4.89
N ARG A 147 -17.38 -10.41 6.00
CA ARG A 147 -17.82 -11.80 6.02
C ARG A 147 -19.31 -11.91 5.66
N PRO A 148 -19.81 -13.09 5.23
CA PRO A 148 -21.15 -13.21 4.63
C PRO A 148 -22.33 -12.77 5.50
N ASP A 149 -22.21 -12.83 6.83
CA ASP A 149 -23.30 -12.50 7.76
C ASP A 149 -23.30 -11.02 8.15
N TRP A 150 -22.30 -10.24 7.74
CA TRP A 150 -22.26 -8.80 8.02
C TRP A 150 -23.40 -8.06 7.33
N ARG A 151 -24.07 -7.15 8.04
CA ARG A 151 -25.22 -6.35 7.57
C ARG A 151 -25.07 -4.85 7.82
N GLY A 152 -23.90 -4.41 8.25
CA GLY A 152 -23.62 -3.00 8.55
C GLY A 152 -23.46 -2.14 7.28
N SER A 153 -23.05 -0.89 7.49
CA SER A 153 -22.58 0.00 6.43
C SER A 153 -21.20 0.56 6.79
N VAL A 154 -20.38 0.80 5.77
CA VAL A 154 -19.12 1.55 5.92
C VAL A 154 -19.41 3.00 5.57
N SER A 155 -19.04 3.93 6.44
CA SER A 155 -19.23 5.36 6.18
C SER A 155 -17.93 6.12 6.41
N CYS A 156 -17.52 6.86 5.39
CA CYS A 156 -16.45 7.85 5.48
C CYS A 156 -16.96 9.24 5.91
N LYS A 157 -18.22 9.35 6.36
CA LYS A 157 -18.77 10.63 6.84
C LYS A 157 -17.95 11.12 8.04
N GLY A 158 -17.29 12.26 7.87
CA GLY A 158 -16.41 12.86 8.88
C GLY A 158 -14.91 12.75 8.57
N LEU A 159 -14.51 12.01 7.53
CA LEU A 159 -13.14 12.07 7.04
C LEU A 159 -12.87 13.43 6.36
N PRO A 160 -11.70 14.04 6.57
CA PRO A 160 -11.33 15.27 5.90
C PRO A 160 -11.40 15.08 4.37
N GLN A 161 -12.23 15.88 3.70
CA GLN A 161 -12.18 16.05 2.25
C GLN A 161 -11.26 17.23 1.98
N TRP A 162 -9.99 16.97 1.67
CA TRP A 162 -8.98 17.97 1.33
C TRP A 162 -8.73 17.93 -0.17
#